data_AF-A0A352N5P5-F1
#
_entry.id   AF-A0A352N5P5-F1
#
_cell.length_a   1.000
_cell.length_b   1.000
_cell.length_c   1.000
_cell.angle_alpha   90.00
_cell.angle_beta   90.00
_cell.angle_gamma   90.00
#
_symmetry.space_group_name_H-M   'P 1'
#
loop_
_entity.id
_entity.type
_entity.pdbx_description
1 polymer ?
#
loop_
_entity_poly.entity_id
_entity_poly.type
_entity_poly.pdbx_seq_one_letter_code
_entity_poly.pdbx_strand_id
1 'polypeptide(L)'
;MNYFSTKSLFRTKPLRFGITRLAGLLLLVSVFPVSGVDKDPISAEAIVTMNDGTVLSGILTMIGANPLTMTPLKEGRQKQFRLEDILSIEHKVETADMKKPWVYKEAGSIEKVYYDEKEYPFINFITKITLVDGTSVSGHIVSAAFYLKDNTGKHKVFLQRQLKGDKGQTMAEVSYPVALQFPGNKAVNALPFKGTVEGLGKLEKVSAFDVERETLLAAKVSEGSKFDFGNLLPGTYDVFILTDTYALAGLSGDIPSNIKKNPLQDGDLEAIRKVLPRTDDFFKEKWVLKLEGSRDYAKTLAYKQRSDFLDGMGNPVRGVRIWHLEMMTWHLPETEWQLDNRFVLIRHKHQETEKVRRLFAVPSIGAVRPGTELKINKEIIDGDRGFIQDLK
;
A
#
# COMPACT_ATOMS: atom_id res chain seq x y z
N MET A 1 -0.14 14.48 72.76
CA MET A 1 -0.40 15.48 73.81
C MET A 1 -0.41 16.85 73.14
N ASN A 2 -1.56 17.52 73.21
CA ASN A 2 -1.85 18.94 73.00
C ASN A 2 -1.44 19.67 71.71
N TYR A 3 -2.49 20.05 70.97
CA TYR A 3 -2.61 21.26 70.15
C TYR A 3 -2.59 22.54 71.02
N PHE A 4 -2.08 23.65 70.47
CA PHE A 4 -2.56 25.07 70.52
C PHE A 4 -1.39 26.00 70.06
N SER A 5 -1.43 26.62 68.87
CA SER A 5 -1.95 27.98 68.54
C SER A 5 -1.05 29.14 69.04
N THR A 6 -0.50 30.05 68.23
CA THR A 6 -1.21 31.23 67.65
C THR A 6 -0.27 32.14 66.81
N LYS A 7 -0.88 32.81 65.79
CA LYS A 7 -0.66 34.20 65.26
C LYS A 7 0.67 34.54 64.54
N SER A 8 0.68 34.68 63.20
CA SER A 8 0.23 35.79 62.32
C SER A 8 1.27 36.90 62.13
N LEU A 9 1.80 37.08 60.91
CA LEU A 9 1.83 38.38 60.21
C LEU A 9 2.31 38.24 58.75
N PHE A 10 1.56 38.89 57.87
CA PHE A 10 1.69 38.95 56.42
C PHE A 10 2.95 39.72 55.97
N ARG A 11 3.67 39.23 54.96
CA ARG A 11 4.19 40.05 53.85
C ARG A 11 4.58 39.23 52.61
N THR A 12 3.66 39.25 51.65
CA THR A 12 3.80 39.35 50.18
C THR A 12 5.10 38.93 49.44
N LYS A 13 4.92 37.87 48.61
CA LYS A 13 5.34 37.62 47.21
C LYS A 13 6.84 37.39 46.87
N PRO A 14 7.16 36.69 45.74
CA PRO A 14 6.30 35.96 44.80
C PRO A 14 6.64 34.46 44.63
N LEU A 15 5.66 33.74 44.10
CA LEU A 15 5.67 32.31 43.79
C LEU A 15 6.80 31.93 42.81
N ARG A 16 7.61 30.95 43.20
CA ARG A 16 8.32 30.07 42.26
C ARG A 16 7.48 28.82 42.08
N PHE A 17 6.69 28.77 41.01
CA PHE A 17 6.11 27.51 40.55
C PHE A 17 7.22 26.68 39.89
N GLY A 18 7.53 25.55 40.50
CA GLY A 18 8.33 24.51 39.89
C GLY A 18 7.61 23.96 38.67
N ILE A 19 8.27 24.01 37.52
CA ILE A 19 7.81 23.36 36.29
C ILE A 19 8.13 21.87 36.45
N THR A 20 7.16 21.10 36.91
CA THR A 20 7.13 19.66 36.77
C THR A 20 6.98 19.35 35.28
N ARG A 21 8.00 18.72 34.69
CA ARG A 21 7.99 18.24 33.30
C ARG A 21 6.91 17.18 33.15
N LEU A 22 5.74 17.58 32.65
CA LEU A 22 4.76 16.66 32.10
C LEU A 22 5.21 16.29 30.68
N ALA A 23 5.55 15.02 30.48
CA ALA A 23 5.80 14.45 29.17
C ALA A 23 4.49 14.45 28.37
N GLY A 24 4.28 15.49 27.57
CA GLY A 24 3.23 15.54 26.57
C GLY A 24 3.60 14.63 25.41
N LEU A 25 2.93 13.47 25.32
CA LEU A 25 2.93 12.61 24.16
C LEU A 25 2.21 13.36 23.01
N LEU A 26 2.95 14.19 22.27
CA LEU A 26 2.46 14.75 21.02
C LEU A 26 2.42 13.62 19.99
N LEU A 27 1.22 13.07 19.78
CA LEU A 27 0.89 12.35 18.56
C LEU A 27 1.02 13.33 17.40
N LEU A 28 2.20 13.36 16.78
CA LEU A 28 2.39 13.93 15.46
C LEU A 28 1.57 13.09 14.48
N VAL A 29 0.34 13.55 14.21
CA VAL A 29 -0.38 13.15 13.00
C VAL A 29 0.39 13.78 11.85
N SER A 30 1.28 13.00 11.24
CA SER A 30 1.90 13.33 9.97
C SER A 30 0.78 13.38 8.92
N VAL A 31 0.23 14.57 8.72
CA VAL A 31 -0.62 14.89 7.56
C VAL A 31 0.32 14.91 6.36
N PHE A 32 0.45 13.79 5.68
CA PHE A 32 1.06 13.77 4.36
C PHE A 32 0.20 14.64 3.44
N PRO A 33 0.76 15.68 2.77
CA PRO A 33 0.12 16.18 1.57
C PRO A 33 0.24 15.08 0.52
N VAL A 34 -0.86 14.38 0.26
CA VAL A 34 -1.04 13.59 -0.95
C VAL A 34 -1.17 14.61 -2.07
N SER A 35 -0.04 15.06 -2.60
CA SER A 35 0.00 15.74 -3.89
C SER A 35 -0.21 14.67 -4.96
N GLY A 36 -1.44 14.20 -5.09
CA GLY A 36 -1.83 13.42 -6.25
C GLY A 36 -1.80 14.35 -7.45
N VAL A 37 -1.06 13.97 -8.49
CA VAL A 37 -1.43 14.31 -9.87
C VAL A 37 -2.96 14.22 -9.95
N ASP A 38 -3.62 15.19 -10.58
CA ASP A 38 -5.03 15.09 -10.99
C ASP A 38 -5.14 13.89 -11.94
N LYS A 39 -5.10 12.68 -11.39
CA LYS A 39 -5.45 11.45 -12.07
C LYS A 39 -6.95 11.60 -12.27
N ASP A 40 -7.38 11.61 -13.53
CA ASP A 40 -8.80 11.64 -13.88
C ASP A 40 -9.57 10.71 -12.95
N PRO A 41 -10.71 11.16 -12.40
CA PRO A 41 -11.40 10.40 -11.39
C PRO A 41 -11.77 9.03 -11.94
N ILE A 42 -11.25 7.97 -11.29
CA ILE A 42 -11.39 6.59 -11.75
C ILE A 42 -12.87 6.28 -11.86
N SER A 43 -13.32 6.02 -13.09
CA SER A 43 -14.72 5.79 -13.41
C SER A 43 -14.91 4.54 -14.26
N ALA A 44 -16.03 3.86 -14.04
CA ALA A 44 -16.41 2.66 -14.76
C ALA A 44 -17.93 2.60 -14.91
N GLU A 45 -18.41 2.00 -16.00
CA GLU A 45 -19.82 1.59 -16.09
C GLU A 45 -20.11 0.58 -15.00
N ALA A 46 -21.18 0.80 -14.23
CA ALA A 46 -21.57 -0.10 -13.16
C ALA A 46 -23.09 -0.24 -13.04
N ILE A 47 -23.49 -1.43 -12.59
CA ILE A 47 -24.84 -1.75 -12.14
C ILE A 47 -24.77 -2.00 -10.64
N VAL A 48 -25.51 -1.21 -9.86
CA VAL A 48 -25.60 -1.31 -8.40
C VAL A 48 -26.96 -1.88 -8.02
N THR A 49 -26.96 -3.00 -7.31
CA THR A 49 -28.17 -3.58 -6.71
C THR A 49 -28.19 -3.24 -5.23
N MET A 50 -29.29 -2.64 -4.79
CA MET A 50 -29.56 -2.30 -3.40
C MET A 50 -30.25 -3.46 -2.67
N ASN A 51 -30.24 -3.45 -1.35
CA ASN A 51 -30.83 -4.49 -0.51
C ASN A 51 -32.36 -4.62 -0.63
N ASP A 52 -33.05 -3.59 -1.10
CA ASP A 52 -34.49 -3.60 -1.41
C ASP A 52 -34.81 -4.14 -2.82
N GLY A 53 -33.79 -4.52 -3.59
CA GLY A 53 -33.91 -4.98 -4.97
C GLY A 53 -33.88 -3.87 -6.02
N THR A 54 -33.79 -2.60 -5.61
CA THR A 54 -33.60 -1.47 -6.54
C THR A 54 -32.30 -1.64 -7.31
N VAL A 55 -32.35 -1.40 -8.62
CA VAL A 55 -31.18 -1.48 -9.51
C VAL A 55 -30.91 -0.11 -10.12
N LEU A 56 -29.69 0.38 -9.93
CA LEU A 56 -29.19 1.63 -10.50
C LEU A 56 -28.10 1.31 -11.52
N SER A 57 -28.14 1.91 -12.70
CA SER A 57 -27.14 1.71 -13.75
C SER A 57 -26.60 3.05 -14.24
N GLY A 58 -25.27 3.17 -14.35
CA GLY A 58 -24.64 4.42 -14.76
C GLY A 58 -23.12 4.39 -14.66
N ILE A 59 -22.53 5.57 -14.67
CA ILE A 59 -21.08 5.72 -14.49
C ILE A 59 -20.78 5.87 -13.00
N LEU A 60 -20.07 4.88 -12.46
CA LEU A 60 -19.59 4.88 -11.08
C LEU A 60 -18.22 5.54 -11.03
N THR A 61 -18.06 6.55 -10.19
CA THR A 61 -16.82 7.30 -10.00
C THR A 61 -16.41 7.21 -8.53
N MET A 62 -15.17 6.82 -8.27
CA MET A 62 -14.63 6.77 -6.90
C MET A 62 -14.45 8.18 -6.33
N ILE A 63 -14.86 8.39 -5.08
CA ILE A 63 -14.76 9.68 -4.40
C ILE A 63 -13.41 9.76 -3.68
N GLY A 64 -12.63 10.78 -4.03
CA GLY A 64 -11.31 11.01 -3.46
C GLY A 64 -10.23 10.13 -4.10
N ALA A 65 -9.00 10.29 -3.60
CA ALA A 65 -7.83 9.63 -4.18
C ALA A 65 -7.57 8.20 -3.66
N ASN A 66 -8.37 7.72 -2.70
CA ASN A 66 -8.11 6.44 -2.05
C ASN A 66 -8.63 5.28 -2.91
N PRO A 67 -7.76 4.34 -3.32
CA PRO A 67 -8.19 3.15 -4.05
C PRO A 67 -9.09 2.26 -3.18
N LEU A 68 -9.93 1.46 -3.84
CA LEU A 68 -10.75 0.45 -3.16
C LEU A 68 -9.84 -0.50 -2.38
N THR A 69 -9.87 -0.39 -1.06
CA THR A 69 -8.96 -1.11 -0.16
C THR A 69 -9.73 -2.11 0.70
N MET A 70 -9.25 -3.36 0.74
CA MET A 70 -9.83 -4.45 1.51
C MET A 70 -8.78 -5.12 2.38
N THR A 71 -9.18 -5.60 3.55
CA THR A 71 -8.39 -6.57 4.33
C THR A 71 -8.93 -7.99 4.05
N PRO A 72 -8.24 -8.83 3.26
CA PRO A 72 -8.67 -10.19 3.00
C PRO A 72 -8.66 -11.06 4.27
N LEU A 73 -9.61 -11.99 4.42
CA LEU A 73 -9.82 -12.76 5.67
C LEU A 73 -8.61 -13.58 6.13
N LYS A 74 -7.77 -14.03 5.20
CA LYS A 74 -6.61 -14.89 5.46
C LYS A 74 -5.28 -14.15 5.36
N GLU A 75 -5.34 -12.84 5.18
CA GLU A 75 -4.17 -12.01 4.97
C GLU A 75 -4.10 -10.94 6.06
N GLY A 76 -2.96 -10.82 6.73
CA GLY A 76 -2.73 -9.78 7.73
C GLY A 76 -2.43 -8.41 7.12
N ARG A 77 -2.72 -8.19 5.83
CA ARG A 77 -2.36 -6.98 5.09
C ARG A 77 -3.52 -6.54 4.21
N GLN A 78 -3.64 -5.22 4.06
CA GLN A 78 -4.60 -4.63 3.13
C GLN A 78 -4.15 -4.82 1.69
N LYS A 79 -5.12 -4.97 0.79
CA LYS A 79 -4.95 -5.00 -0.67
C LYS A 79 -5.76 -3.89 -1.30
N GLN A 80 -5.18 -3.25 -2.31
CA GLN A 80 -5.84 -2.25 -3.14
C GLN A 80 -6.32 -2.93 -4.43
N PHE A 81 -7.47 -2.51 -4.93
CA PHE A 81 -8.07 -3.02 -6.16
C PHE A 81 -8.43 -1.86 -7.07
N ARG A 82 -8.09 -1.97 -8.35
CA ARG A 82 -8.52 -1.02 -9.39
C ARG A 82 -9.89 -1.41 -9.90
N LEU A 83 -10.75 -0.44 -10.19
CA LEU A 83 -12.11 -0.73 -10.68
C LEU A 83 -12.09 -1.51 -11.99
N GLU A 84 -11.14 -1.23 -12.89
CA GLU A 84 -10.95 -1.93 -14.18
C GLU A 84 -10.64 -3.43 -14.04
N ASP A 85 -10.10 -3.86 -12.88
CA ASP A 85 -9.73 -5.25 -12.61
C ASP A 85 -10.84 -6.05 -11.92
N ILE A 86 -12.01 -5.44 -11.67
CA ILE A 86 -13.10 -6.05 -10.90
C ILE A 86 -14.27 -6.37 -11.83
N LEU A 87 -14.74 -7.61 -11.85
CA LEU A 87 -15.98 -7.98 -12.53
C LEU A 87 -17.19 -7.67 -11.66
N SER A 88 -17.10 -8.00 -10.36
CA SER A 88 -18.19 -7.79 -9.43
C SER A 88 -17.72 -7.63 -7.99
N ILE A 89 -18.54 -6.96 -7.19
CA ILE A 89 -18.41 -6.86 -5.75
C ILE A 89 -19.73 -7.34 -5.16
N GLU A 90 -19.69 -8.42 -4.37
CA GLU A 90 -20.81 -8.87 -3.54
C GLU A 90 -20.59 -8.34 -2.12
N HIS A 91 -21.58 -7.64 -1.56
CA HIS A 91 -21.54 -7.07 -0.22
C HIS A 91 -22.63 -7.73 0.64
N LYS A 92 -22.21 -8.64 1.53
CA LYS A 92 -23.12 -9.49 2.30
C LYS A 92 -23.11 -9.10 3.77
N VAL A 93 -24.28 -9.15 4.38
CA VAL A 93 -24.43 -9.02 5.82
C VAL A 93 -23.71 -10.19 6.50
N GLU A 94 -22.74 -9.87 7.35
CA GLU A 94 -22.05 -10.83 8.20
C GLU A 94 -22.79 -10.98 9.54
N THR A 95 -23.12 -9.85 10.17
CA THR A 95 -23.93 -9.78 11.39
C THR A 95 -24.81 -8.54 11.35
N ALA A 96 -26.00 -8.62 11.96
CA ALA A 96 -26.93 -7.51 12.04
C ALA A 96 -27.67 -7.54 13.38
N ASP A 97 -27.59 -6.44 14.14
CA ASP A 97 -28.20 -6.32 15.45
C ASP A 97 -28.85 -4.94 15.60
N MET A 98 -29.88 -4.85 16.45
CA MET A 98 -30.32 -3.57 17.02
C MET A 98 -29.45 -3.26 18.24
N LYS A 99 -28.90 -2.04 18.32
CA LYS A 99 -28.04 -1.61 19.43
C LYS A 99 -28.67 -0.42 20.16
N LYS A 100 -28.56 -0.44 21.49
CA LYS A 100 -28.87 0.72 22.32
C LYS A 100 -27.73 1.74 22.27
N PRO A 101 -28.00 3.04 22.15
CA PRO A 101 -26.99 4.07 22.30
C PRO A 101 -26.40 4.04 23.71
N TRP A 102 -25.10 4.27 23.79
CA TRP A 102 -24.36 4.24 25.05
C TRP A 102 -23.21 5.23 25.04
N VAL A 103 -22.78 5.62 26.23
CA VAL A 103 -21.54 6.37 26.48
C VAL A 103 -20.71 5.63 27.51
N TYR A 104 -19.39 5.87 27.52
CA TYR A 104 -18.58 5.49 28.66
C TYR A 104 -19.03 6.31 29.87
N LYS A 105 -19.14 5.66 31.03
CA LYS A 105 -19.55 6.32 32.27
C LYS A 105 -18.67 7.53 32.59
N GLU A 106 -17.36 7.37 32.40
CA GLU A 106 -16.32 8.39 32.55
C GLU A 106 -15.20 8.12 31.54
N ALA A 107 -14.39 9.13 31.22
CA ALA A 107 -13.27 8.98 30.28
C ALA A 107 -12.26 7.93 30.79
N GLY A 108 -12.00 6.89 29.99
CA GLY A 108 -11.11 5.78 30.36
C GLY A 108 -11.78 4.66 31.16
N SER A 109 -13.06 4.79 31.52
CA SER A 109 -13.84 3.69 32.07
C SER A 109 -14.27 2.72 30.97
N ILE A 110 -14.27 1.42 31.26
CA ILE A 110 -14.83 0.38 30.38
C ILE A 110 -16.34 0.20 30.58
N GLU A 111 -16.91 0.80 31.63
CA GLU A 111 -18.32 0.70 31.98
C GLU A 111 -19.17 1.56 31.03
N LYS A 112 -20.21 0.95 30.45
CA LYS A 112 -21.11 1.59 29.48
C LYS A 112 -22.43 1.95 30.14
N VAL A 113 -22.82 3.21 30.01
CA VAL A 113 -24.15 3.70 30.40
C VAL A 113 -25.00 3.74 29.14
N TYR A 114 -26.06 2.95 29.12
CA TYR A 114 -27.01 2.88 28.01
C TYR A 114 -28.12 3.90 28.21
N TYR A 115 -28.51 4.59 27.15
CA TYR A 115 -29.67 5.48 27.17
C TYR A 115 -30.93 4.70 26.81
N ASP A 116 -32.07 5.10 27.38
CA ASP A 116 -33.41 4.61 27.02
C ASP A 116 -33.94 5.21 25.71
N GLU A 117 -33.06 5.85 24.93
CA GLU A 117 -33.36 6.31 23.58
C GLU A 117 -33.63 5.13 22.63
N LYS A 118 -34.26 5.43 21.50
CA LYS A 118 -34.56 4.41 20.48
C LYS A 118 -33.27 3.73 19.98
N GLU A 119 -33.34 2.41 19.88
CA GLU A 119 -32.27 1.57 19.33
C GLU A 119 -31.96 1.96 17.87
N TYR A 120 -30.77 1.60 17.40
CA TYR A 120 -30.35 1.82 16.02
C TYR A 120 -29.84 0.52 15.38
N PRO A 121 -30.03 0.34 14.06
CA PRO A 121 -29.46 -0.79 13.34
C PRO A 121 -27.93 -0.71 13.29
N PHE A 122 -27.27 -1.84 13.54
CA PHE A 122 -25.82 -1.98 13.40
C PHE A 122 -25.51 -3.24 12.59
N ILE A 123 -24.95 -3.05 11.41
CA ILE A 123 -24.69 -4.12 10.44
C ILE A 123 -23.20 -4.19 10.17
N ASN A 124 -22.61 -5.39 10.26
CA ASN A 124 -21.28 -5.67 9.76
C ASN A 124 -21.39 -6.40 8.43
N PHE A 125 -20.48 -6.09 7.51
CA PHE A 125 -20.46 -6.67 6.19
C PHE A 125 -19.16 -7.42 5.92
N ILE A 126 -19.32 -8.48 5.15
CA ILE A 126 -18.25 -9.20 4.47
C ILE A 126 -18.40 -8.96 2.97
N THR A 127 -17.30 -8.59 2.32
CA THR A 127 -17.26 -8.29 0.90
C THR A 127 -16.52 -9.38 0.16
N LYS A 128 -17.02 -9.77 -1.01
CA LYS A 128 -16.32 -10.62 -1.97
C LYS A 128 -16.14 -9.85 -3.27
N ILE A 129 -14.89 -9.67 -3.69
CA ILE A 129 -14.52 -9.07 -4.97
C ILE A 129 -14.17 -10.19 -5.93
N THR A 130 -14.83 -10.25 -7.09
CA THR A 130 -14.47 -11.13 -8.20
C THR A 130 -13.66 -10.33 -9.21
N LEU A 131 -12.46 -10.79 -9.50
CA LEU A 131 -11.54 -10.10 -10.40
C LEU A 131 -11.69 -10.58 -11.84
N VAL A 132 -11.12 -9.83 -12.79
CA VAL A 132 -11.13 -10.15 -14.22
C VAL A 132 -10.42 -11.46 -14.54
N ASP A 133 -9.50 -11.95 -13.70
CA ASP A 133 -8.90 -13.29 -13.84
C ASP A 133 -9.80 -14.44 -13.37
N GLY A 134 -11.01 -14.14 -12.89
CA GLY A 134 -11.94 -15.12 -12.32
C GLY A 134 -11.65 -15.50 -10.87
N THR A 135 -10.56 -15.01 -10.27
CA THR A 135 -10.29 -15.22 -8.85
C THR A 135 -11.25 -14.38 -8.00
N SER A 136 -11.43 -14.80 -6.75
CA SER A 136 -12.26 -14.08 -5.78
C SER A 136 -11.50 -13.84 -4.49
N VAL A 137 -11.61 -12.63 -3.98
CA VAL A 137 -11.04 -12.24 -2.69
C VAL A 137 -12.17 -11.86 -1.74
N SER A 138 -12.25 -12.51 -0.58
CA SER A 138 -13.21 -12.17 0.47
C SER A 138 -12.53 -11.51 1.66
N GLY A 139 -13.16 -10.48 2.21
CA GLY A 139 -12.58 -9.66 3.27
C GLY A 139 -13.46 -8.50 3.72
N HIS A 140 -12.85 -7.59 4.47
CA HIS A 140 -13.51 -6.39 4.99
C HIS A 140 -13.01 -5.17 4.23
N ILE A 141 -13.91 -4.44 3.58
CA ILE A 141 -13.60 -3.15 2.95
C ILE A 141 -13.24 -2.15 4.05
N VAL A 142 -12.17 -1.38 3.87
CA VAL A 142 -11.80 -0.32 4.84
C VAL A 142 -12.86 0.78 4.80
N SER A 143 -13.06 1.38 3.62
CA SER A 143 -14.21 2.20 3.24
C SER A 143 -14.02 2.56 1.76
N ALA A 144 -15.11 2.59 0.99
CA ALA A 144 -15.11 3.15 -0.36
C ALA A 144 -16.42 3.89 -0.62
N ALA A 145 -16.30 5.12 -1.10
CA ALA A 145 -17.42 5.97 -1.45
C ALA A 145 -17.38 6.26 -2.95
N PHE A 146 -18.55 6.20 -3.59
CA PHE A 146 -18.70 6.39 -5.03
C PHE A 146 -19.83 7.37 -5.33
N TYR A 147 -19.69 8.09 -6.44
CA TYR A 147 -20.81 8.72 -7.13
C TYR A 147 -21.24 7.83 -8.28
N LEU A 148 -22.51 7.46 -8.33
CA LEU A 148 -23.12 6.85 -9.52
C LEU A 148 -23.91 7.93 -10.25
N LYS A 149 -23.52 8.24 -11.49
CA LYS A 149 -24.28 9.15 -12.36
C LYS A 149 -25.11 8.32 -13.34
N ASP A 150 -26.42 8.44 -13.24
CA ASP A 150 -27.39 7.83 -14.17
C ASP A 150 -28.20 8.91 -14.92
N ASN A 151 -29.28 8.50 -15.59
CA ASN A 151 -30.16 9.41 -16.32
C ASN A 151 -31.01 10.31 -15.40
N THR A 152 -31.11 9.99 -14.11
CA THR A 152 -31.94 10.69 -13.11
C THR A 152 -31.13 11.66 -12.25
N GLY A 153 -29.83 11.45 -12.11
CA GLY A 153 -28.96 12.33 -11.36
C GLY A 153 -27.67 11.67 -10.86
N LYS A 154 -27.15 12.20 -9.75
CA LYS A 154 -25.97 11.66 -9.05
C LYS A 154 -26.41 11.06 -7.73
N HIS A 155 -26.05 9.80 -7.51
CA HIS A 155 -26.34 9.04 -6.29
C HIS A 155 -25.04 8.73 -5.56
N LYS A 156 -25.05 8.77 -4.22
CA LYS A 156 -23.91 8.32 -3.42
C LYS A 156 -24.07 6.83 -3.09
N VAL A 157 -23.02 6.06 -3.35
CA VAL A 157 -22.97 4.62 -3.02
C VAL A 157 -21.80 4.39 -2.07
N PHE A 158 -22.06 3.75 -0.94
CA PHE A 158 -21.06 3.48 0.09
C PHE A 158 -20.86 1.98 0.28
N LEU A 159 -19.62 1.51 0.11
CA LEU A 159 -19.16 0.20 0.55
C LEU A 159 -18.37 0.38 1.84
N GLN A 160 -18.90 -0.14 2.94
CA GLN A 160 -18.33 0.07 4.27
C GLN A 160 -18.30 -1.24 5.04
N ARG A 161 -17.31 -1.41 5.92
CA ARG A 161 -17.27 -2.56 6.83
C ARG A 161 -18.49 -2.63 7.74
N GLN A 162 -18.92 -1.47 8.22
CA GLN A 162 -19.96 -1.34 9.22
C GLN A 162 -20.91 -0.23 8.80
N LEU A 163 -22.21 -0.48 8.95
CA LEU A 163 -23.24 0.52 8.79
C LEU A 163 -23.92 0.71 10.15
N LYS A 164 -23.98 1.97 10.56
CA LYS A 164 -24.79 2.42 11.70
C LYS A 164 -25.98 3.20 11.16
N GLY A 165 -27.19 2.69 11.38
CA GLY A 165 -28.42 3.40 11.04
C GLY A 165 -28.75 4.51 12.04
N ASP A 166 -29.82 5.23 11.76
CA ASP A 166 -30.31 6.31 12.61
C ASP A 166 -31.01 5.77 13.86
N LYS A 167 -31.03 6.60 14.93
CA LYS A 167 -31.75 6.25 16.16
C LYS A 167 -33.24 6.13 15.87
N GLY A 168 -33.82 4.97 16.17
CA GLY A 168 -35.22 4.66 15.91
C GLY A 168 -35.53 4.17 14.50
N GLN A 169 -34.54 4.04 13.63
CA GLN A 169 -34.66 3.36 12.36
C GLN A 169 -34.77 1.85 12.58
N THR A 170 -35.59 1.16 11.81
CA THR A 170 -35.68 -0.30 11.80
C THR A 170 -34.67 -0.91 10.83
N MET A 171 -34.36 -2.20 10.99
CA MET A 171 -33.43 -2.89 10.09
C MET A 171 -33.90 -2.87 8.62
N ALA A 172 -35.22 -2.89 8.38
CA ALA A 172 -35.81 -2.90 7.04
C ALA A 172 -35.72 -1.53 6.33
N GLU A 173 -35.61 -0.44 7.08
CA GLU A 173 -35.48 0.92 6.54
C GLU A 173 -34.04 1.26 6.17
N VAL A 174 -33.08 0.42 6.52
CA VAL A 174 -31.67 0.63 6.18
C VAL A 174 -31.44 0.28 4.71
N SER A 175 -30.91 1.24 3.95
CA SER A 175 -30.51 1.03 2.56
C SER A 175 -29.00 0.85 2.43
N TYR A 176 -28.57 -0.17 1.70
CA TYR A 176 -27.16 -0.42 1.38
C TYR A 176 -27.02 -1.22 0.08
N PRO A 177 -25.91 -1.06 -0.66
CA PRO A 177 -25.63 -1.87 -1.83
C PRO A 177 -25.35 -3.33 -1.44
N VAL A 178 -25.93 -4.29 -2.14
CA VAL A 178 -25.65 -5.74 -1.99
C VAL A 178 -24.78 -6.28 -3.11
N ALA A 179 -24.79 -5.64 -4.28
CA ALA A 179 -23.94 -6.01 -5.39
C ALA A 179 -23.57 -4.81 -6.26
N LEU A 180 -22.34 -4.79 -6.74
CA LEU A 180 -21.88 -3.94 -7.83
C LEU A 180 -21.37 -4.85 -8.95
N GLN A 181 -21.73 -4.57 -10.19
CA GLN A 181 -21.26 -5.28 -11.37
C GLN A 181 -20.66 -4.27 -12.35
N PHE A 182 -19.55 -4.62 -13.00
CA PHE A 182 -18.85 -3.75 -13.95
C PHE A 182 -18.92 -4.36 -15.35
N PRO A 183 -20.02 -4.14 -16.11
CA PRO A 183 -20.24 -4.81 -17.40
C PRO A 183 -19.20 -4.46 -18.46
N GLY A 184 -18.54 -3.31 -18.36
CA GLY A 184 -17.43 -2.92 -19.23
C GLY A 184 -16.16 -3.74 -19.03
N ASN A 185 -16.00 -4.37 -17.85
CA ASN A 185 -14.83 -5.16 -17.51
C ASN A 185 -15.02 -6.59 -18.02
N LYS A 186 -14.00 -7.12 -18.70
CA LYS A 186 -14.06 -8.45 -19.33
C LYS A 186 -13.16 -9.41 -18.62
N ALA A 187 -13.61 -10.67 -18.51
CA ALA A 187 -12.77 -11.74 -18.03
C ALA A 187 -11.52 -11.84 -18.92
N VAL A 188 -10.36 -11.93 -18.28
CA VAL A 188 -9.06 -12.09 -18.92
C VAL A 188 -8.46 -13.41 -18.49
N ASN A 189 -7.72 -14.04 -19.40
CA ASN A 189 -7.03 -15.28 -19.08
C ASN A 189 -5.74 -14.95 -18.31
N ALA A 190 -5.75 -15.14 -16.99
CA ALA A 190 -4.52 -15.07 -16.20
C ALA A 190 -3.66 -16.31 -16.44
N LEU A 191 -2.37 -16.08 -16.66
CA LEU A 191 -1.42 -17.13 -17.01
C LEU A 191 -0.42 -17.34 -15.87
N PRO A 192 0.13 -18.57 -15.72
CA PRO A 192 1.08 -18.86 -14.65
C PRO A 192 2.35 -18.03 -14.81
N PHE A 193 2.89 -17.54 -13.71
CA PHE A 193 4.18 -16.86 -13.66
C PHE A 193 5.06 -17.55 -12.62
N LYS A 194 6.04 -18.30 -13.09
CA LYS A 194 6.93 -19.12 -12.26
C LYS A 194 8.31 -19.25 -12.89
N GLY A 195 9.25 -19.74 -12.10
CA GLY A 195 10.60 -19.99 -12.61
C GLY A 195 11.54 -20.66 -11.62
N THR A 196 12.79 -20.80 -12.06
CA THR A 196 13.89 -21.40 -11.31
C THR A 196 15.12 -20.48 -11.29
N VAL A 197 15.89 -20.58 -10.21
CA VAL A 197 17.15 -19.86 -10.00
C VAL A 197 18.22 -20.88 -9.59
N GLU A 198 19.23 -21.06 -10.43
CA GLU A 198 20.26 -22.11 -10.26
C GLU A 198 21.67 -21.54 -10.33
N GLY A 199 22.60 -22.09 -9.54
CA GLY A 199 24.02 -21.68 -9.56
C GLY A 199 24.30 -20.30 -8.96
N LEU A 200 23.32 -19.68 -8.30
CA LEU A 200 23.39 -18.33 -7.72
C LEU A 200 23.18 -18.34 -6.20
N GLY A 201 23.45 -19.47 -5.57
CA GLY A 201 23.21 -19.70 -4.14
C GLY A 201 21.74 -19.93 -3.79
N LYS A 202 21.40 -19.87 -2.50
CA LYS A 202 20.04 -20.16 -2.02
C LYS A 202 19.09 -19.02 -2.35
N LEU A 203 17.97 -19.31 -3.01
CA LEU A 203 16.91 -18.35 -3.28
C LEU A 203 16.21 -17.92 -1.99
N GLU A 204 16.19 -16.62 -1.71
CA GLU A 204 15.59 -16.05 -0.50
C GLU A 204 14.25 -15.36 -0.80
N LYS A 205 14.19 -14.59 -1.89
CA LYS A 205 12.98 -13.82 -2.25
C LYS A 205 12.90 -13.59 -3.75
N VAL A 206 11.67 -13.61 -4.28
CA VAL A 206 11.37 -13.08 -5.61
C VAL A 206 10.18 -12.13 -5.51
N SER A 207 10.33 -10.95 -6.08
CA SER A 207 9.27 -9.93 -6.19
C SER A 207 9.05 -9.59 -7.66
N ALA A 208 7.82 -9.24 -8.03
CA ALA A 208 7.49 -8.77 -9.38
C ALA A 208 6.66 -7.49 -9.28
N PHE A 209 7.07 -6.45 -9.99
CA PHE A 209 6.31 -5.20 -10.09
C PHE A 209 5.43 -5.24 -11.34
N ASP A 210 4.10 -5.21 -11.15
CA ASP A 210 3.13 -5.04 -12.22
C ASP A 210 3.21 -3.60 -12.73
N VAL A 211 3.73 -3.41 -13.95
CA VAL A 211 3.93 -2.08 -14.52
C VAL A 211 2.59 -1.38 -14.75
N GLU A 212 1.57 -2.09 -15.18
CA GLU A 212 0.27 -1.49 -15.48
C GLU A 212 -0.42 -1.07 -14.19
N ARG A 213 -0.41 -1.93 -13.18
CA ARG A 213 -1.16 -1.77 -11.92
C ARG A 213 -0.40 -1.11 -10.79
N GLU A 214 0.86 -0.79 -11.02
CA GLU A 214 1.75 -0.22 -10.03
C GLU A 214 1.77 -1.01 -8.71
N THR A 215 1.75 -2.34 -8.79
CA THR A 215 1.61 -3.22 -7.62
C THR A 215 2.79 -4.15 -7.49
N LEU A 216 3.34 -4.28 -6.28
CA LEU A 216 4.42 -5.21 -5.98
C LEU A 216 3.85 -6.55 -5.48
N LEU A 217 4.18 -7.62 -6.18
CA LEU A 217 3.84 -8.99 -5.87
C LEU A 217 5.04 -9.72 -5.27
N ALA A 218 4.79 -10.74 -4.45
CA ALA A 218 5.81 -11.61 -3.89
C ALA A 218 5.50 -13.07 -4.23
N ALA A 219 6.49 -13.80 -4.72
CA ALA A 219 6.34 -15.20 -5.05
C ALA A 219 6.43 -16.09 -3.80
N LYS A 220 5.81 -17.27 -3.87
CA LYS A 220 6.16 -18.38 -2.98
C LYS A 220 7.49 -18.96 -3.45
N VAL A 221 8.46 -19.06 -2.54
CA VAL A 221 9.73 -19.74 -2.80
C VAL A 221 9.66 -21.17 -2.26
N SER A 222 10.01 -22.15 -3.09
CA SER A 222 10.06 -23.56 -2.73
C SER A 222 11.40 -24.19 -3.11
N GLU A 223 11.80 -25.22 -2.37
CA GLU A 223 13.00 -26.03 -2.66
C GLU A 223 14.32 -25.23 -2.75
N GLY A 224 14.34 -23.98 -2.28
CA GLY A 224 15.52 -23.11 -2.29
C GLY A 224 15.98 -22.62 -3.67
N SER A 225 15.23 -22.93 -4.74
CA SER A 225 15.57 -22.56 -6.12
C SER A 225 14.35 -22.25 -7.00
N LYS A 226 13.13 -22.62 -6.60
CA LYS A 226 11.92 -22.41 -7.39
C LYS A 226 11.09 -21.27 -6.83
N PHE A 227 10.41 -20.54 -7.71
CA PHE A 227 9.44 -19.53 -7.30
C PHE A 227 8.16 -19.61 -8.14
N ASP A 228 7.04 -19.25 -7.51
CA ASP A 228 5.72 -19.26 -8.13
C ASP A 228 4.87 -18.09 -7.62
N PHE A 229 4.39 -17.25 -8.54
CA PHE A 229 3.43 -16.17 -8.26
C PHE A 229 1.97 -16.64 -8.41
N GLY A 230 1.74 -17.86 -8.91
CA GLY A 230 0.44 -18.32 -9.37
C GLY A 230 0.10 -17.75 -10.74
N ASN A 231 -1.19 -17.58 -11.00
CA ASN A 231 -1.67 -16.96 -12.23
C ASN A 231 -1.70 -15.45 -12.06
N LEU A 232 -1.10 -14.73 -13.02
CA LEU A 232 -1.06 -13.28 -13.04
C LEU A 232 -1.85 -12.73 -14.24
N LEU A 233 -2.38 -11.53 -14.05
CA LEU A 233 -3.12 -10.80 -15.08
C LEU A 233 -2.23 -10.45 -16.27
N PRO A 234 -2.79 -10.33 -17.49
CA PRO A 234 -2.03 -9.81 -18.62
C PRO A 234 -1.39 -8.45 -18.29
N GLY A 235 -0.13 -8.30 -18.68
CA GLY A 235 0.69 -7.14 -18.36
C GLY A 235 2.17 -7.45 -18.51
N THR A 236 3.00 -6.48 -18.18
CA THR A 236 4.46 -6.65 -18.10
C THR A 236 4.92 -6.47 -16.66
N TYR A 237 5.86 -7.32 -16.27
CA TYR A 237 6.34 -7.45 -14.90
C TYR A 237 7.85 -7.30 -14.85
N ASP A 238 8.30 -6.38 -14.00
CA ASP A 238 9.71 -6.20 -13.68
C ASP A 238 10.06 -7.08 -12.46
N VAL A 239 10.95 -8.06 -12.66
CA VAL A 239 11.25 -9.09 -11.65
C VAL A 239 12.53 -8.76 -10.89
N PHE A 240 12.49 -8.97 -9.58
CA PHE A 240 13.60 -8.75 -8.65
C PHE A 240 13.85 -10.00 -7.83
N ILE A 241 15.10 -10.46 -7.79
CA ILE A 241 15.49 -11.72 -7.18
C ILE A 241 16.54 -11.45 -6.10
N LEU A 242 16.38 -12.05 -4.93
CA LEU A 242 17.36 -12.07 -3.86
C LEU A 242 17.79 -13.52 -3.60
N THR A 243 19.09 -13.75 -3.63
CA THR A 243 19.72 -14.95 -3.11
C THR A 243 20.67 -14.59 -1.96
N ASP A 244 21.24 -15.60 -1.29
CA ASP A 244 22.28 -15.41 -0.27
C ASP A 244 23.58 -14.80 -0.81
N THR A 245 23.76 -14.72 -2.14
CA THR A 245 24.99 -14.25 -2.80
C THR A 245 24.76 -13.18 -3.87
N TYR A 246 23.53 -12.99 -4.34
CA TYR A 246 23.20 -12.05 -5.42
C TYR A 246 21.90 -11.29 -5.13
N ALA A 247 21.81 -10.10 -5.72
CA ALA A 247 20.55 -9.41 -5.98
C ALA A 247 20.45 -9.16 -7.49
N LEU A 248 19.32 -9.48 -8.10
CA LEU A 248 19.08 -9.29 -9.53
C LEU A 248 17.90 -8.35 -9.72
N ALA A 249 18.03 -7.42 -10.66
CA ALA A 249 17.02 -6.42 -10.95
C ALA A 249 16.69 -6.38 -12.44
N GLY A 250 15.47 -6.77 -12.79
CA GLY A 250 14.84 -6.42 -14.05
C GLY A 250 14.19 -5.06 -13.91
N LEU A 251 14.68 -4.06 -14.63
CA LEU A 251 14.04 -2.75 -14.71
C LEU A 251 13.90 -2.39 -16.19
N SER A 252 12.67 -2.43 -16.69
CA SER A 252 12.33 -2.13 -18.08
C SER A 252 11.93 -0.67 -18.27
N GLY A 253 11.97 -0.21 -19.52
CA GLY A 253 11.40 1.07 -19.94
C GLY A 253 9.87 1.06 -20.12
N ASP A 254 9.19 -0.05 -19.83
CA ASP A 254 7.73 -0.13 -19.92
C ASP A 254 7.08 0.81 -18.90
N ILE A 255 5.99 1.45 -19.33
CA ILE A 255 5.17 2.34 -18.51
C ILE A 255 3.69 1.96 -18.64
N PRO A 256 2.82 2.35 -17.69
CA PRO A 256 1.38 2.14 -17.79
C PRO A 256 0.81 2.61 -19.13
N SER A 257 -0.10 1.81 -19.69
CA SER A 257 -0.63 1.98 -21.03
C SER A 257 -1.37 3.31 -21.25
N ASN A 258 -1.91 3.89 -20.17
CA ASN A 258 -2.67 5.14 -20.17
C ASN A 258 -1.79 6.40 -20.06
N ILE A 259 -0.47 6.28 -19.91
CA ILE A 259 0.42 7.42 -19.72
C ILE A 259 1.14 7.78 -21.03
N LYS A 260 1.36 9.08 -21.23
CA LYS A 260 2.13 9.61 -22.35
C LYS A 260 3.59 9.12 -22.28
N LYS A 261 4.20 8.99 -23.46
CA LYS A 261 5.56 8.48 -23.61
C LYS A 261 6.52 9.60 -24.01
N ASN A 262 6.53 10.72 -23.26
CA ASN A 262 7.55 11.74 -23.48
C ASN A 262 8.91 11.15 -23.10
N PRO A 263 9.86 11.00 -24.04
CA PRO A 263 11.10 10.30 -23.76
C PRO A 263 11.92 11.03 -22.70
N LEU A 264 12.69 10.25 -21.94
CA LEU A 264 13.75 10.78 -21.09
C LEU A 264 14.78 11.53 -21.94
N GLN A 265 15.44 12.52 -21.34
CA GLN A 265 16.51 13.30 -21.96
C GLN A 265 17.78 13.23 -21.13
N ASP A 266 18.89 13.64 -21.76
CA ASP A 266 20.16 13.80 -21.09
C ASP A 266 20.03 14.75 -19.88
N GLY A 267 20.59 14.35 -18.74
CA GLY A 267 20.52 15.10 -17.49
C GLY A 267 19.34 14.76 -16.58
N ASP A 268 18.34 14.00 -17.04
CA ASP A 268 17.18 13.63 -16.20
C ASP A 268 17.59 12.80 -14.97
N LEU A 269 18.52 11.85 -15.14
CA LEU A 269 19.08 11.06 -14.04
C LEU A 269 19.75 11.95 -12.98
N GLU A 270 20.52 12.94 -13.42
CA GLU A 270 21.20 13.87 -12.51
C GLU A 270 20.22 14.82 -11.83
N ALA A 271 19.14 15.22 -12.51
CA ALA A 271 18.06 15.98 -11.92
C ALA A 271 17.37 15.18 -10.80
N ILE A 272 17.02 13.92 -11.03
CA ILE A 272 16.41 13.06 -10.00
C ILE A 272 17.38 12.83 -8.83
N ARG A 273 18.68 12.64 -9.09
CA ARG A 273 19.71 12.51 -8.04
C ARG A 273 19.79 13.74 -7.12
N LYS A 274 19.45 14.94 -7.60
CA LYS A 274 19.37 16.15 -6.77
C LYS A 274 18.09 16.23 -5.92
N VAL A 275 17.00 15.63 -6.40
CA VAL A 275 15.71 15.59 -5.68
C VAL A 275 15.69 14.51 -4.60
N LEU A 276 16.23 13.30 -4.88
CA LEU A 276 16.16 12.15 -3.97
C LEU A 276 16.61 12.44 -2.53
N PRO A 277 17.71 13.17 -2.25
CA PRO A 277 18.13 13.48 -0.89
C PRO A 277 17.10 14.31 -0.10
N ARG A 278 16.28 15.12 -0.78
CA ARG A 278 15.24 15.97 -0.17
C ARG A 278 13.99 15.20 0.23
N THR A 279 13.87 13.95 -0.21
CA THR A 279 12.74 13.10 0.14
C THR A 279 12.80 12.71 1.61
N ASP A 280 11.69 12.90 2.34
CA ASP A 280 11.60 12.51 3.75
C ASP A 280 11.78 11.00 3.89
N ASP A 281 12.81 10.61 4.65
CA ASP A 281 13.22 9.22 4.84
C ASP A 281 14.25 9.09 5.98
N PHE A 282 14.26 7.94 6.64
CA PHE A 282 15.18 7.61 7.73
C PHE A 282 16.53 7.06 7.24
N PHE A 283 16.68 6.80 5.94
CA PHE A 283 17.93 6.36 5.33
C PHE A 283 18.79 7.57 4.95
N LYS A 284 19.97 7.70 5.54
CA LYS A 284 20.91 8.80 5.23
C LYS A 284 21.63 8.57 3.90
N GLU A 285 21.93 7.31 3.59
CA GLU A 285 22.68 6.95 2.39
C GLU A 285 21.70 6.40 1.34
N LYS A 286 21.64 7.08 0.19
CA LYS A 286 20.73 6.80 -0.91
C LYS A 286 21.45 6.98 -2.24
N TRP A 287 21.28 6.05 -3.17
CA TRP A 287 21.84 6.13 -4.51
C TRP A 287 20.80 5.76 -5.55
N VAL A 288 20.70 6.56 -6.62
CA VAL A 288 19.98 6.19 -7.84
C VAL A 288 20.92 5.40 -8.73
N LEU A 289 20.61 4.13 -8.92
CA LEU A 289 21.42 3.18 -9.66
C LEU A 289 21.07 3.16 -11.14
N LYS A 290 19.78 3.26 -11.46
CA LYS A 290 19.26 3.19 -12.83
C LYS A 290 18.01 4.05 -12.97
N LEU A 291 17.78 4.57 -14.16
CA LEU A 291 16.58 5.31 -14.58
C LEU A 291 16.07 4.69 -15.89
N GLU A 292 14.77 4.45 -15.98
CA GLU A 292 14.05 3.92 -17.14
C GLU A 292 12.67 4.59 -17.25
N GLY A 293 11.99 4.41 -18.38
CA GLY A 293 10.62 4.89 -18.60
C GLY A 293 10.54 6.19 -19.40
N SER A 294 9.68 7.12 -18.97
CA SER A 294 9.39 8.38 -19.66
C SER A 294 9.42 9.55 -18.68
N ARG A 295 9.38 10.80 -19.17
CA ARG A 295 9.22 11.99 -18.33
C ARG A 295 7.85 12.10 -17.67
N ASP A 296 6.83 11.46 -18.22
CA ASP A 296 5.50 11.39 -17.62
C ASP A 296 5.39 10.22 -16.61
N TYR A 297 6.28 9.24 -16.70
CA TYR A 297 6.37 8.09 -15.81
C TYR A 297 7.77 7.46 -15.85
N ALA A 298 8.65 7.95 -14.98
CA ALA A 298 9.99 7.40 -14.82
C ALA A 298 10.01 6.38 -13.69
N LYS A 299 10.81 5.33 -13.86
CA LYS A 299 11.13 4.37 -12.81
C LYS A 299 12.61 4.48 -12.48
N THR A 300 12.94 4.61 -11.20
CA THR A 300 14.33 4.48 -10.75
C THR A 300 14.53 3.25 -9.88
N LEU A 301 15.66 2.57 -10.10
CA LEU A 301 16.19 1.62 -9.13
C LEU A 301 17.04 2.39 -8.14
N ALA A 302 16.67 2.35 -6.87
CA ALA A 302 17.36 3.04 -5.79
C ALA A 302 17.89 2.03 -4.76
N TYR A 303 19.14 2.23 -4.36
CA TYR A 303 19.71 1.54 -3.21
C TYR A 303 19.75 2.49 -2.02
N LYS A 304 19.35 2.01 -0.85
CA LYS A 304 19.43 2.77 0.40
C LYS A 304 20.05 1.91 1.46
N GLN A 305 20.87 2.49 2.31
CA GLN A 305 21.40 1.78 3.46
C GLN A 305 21.50 2.66 4.69
N ARG A 306 21.48 2.01 5.84
CA ARG A 306 21.80 2.64 7.12
C ARG A 306 22.36 1.62 8.09
N SER A 307 23.19 2.11 9.00
CA SER A 307 23.87 1.34 10.06
C SER A 307 23.66 1.98 11.45
N ASP A 308 22.99 3.13 11.52
CA ASP A 308 22.79 3.91 12.73
C ASP A 308 21.49 3.53 13.46
N PHE A 309 21.40 2.27 13.90
CA PHE A 309 20.26 1.80 14.67
C PHE A 309 20.48 1.98 16.16
N LEU A 310 19.39 2.26 16.88
CA LEU A 310 19.34 2.17 18.33
C LEU A 310 18.48 0.96 18.71
N ASP A 311 18.85 0.26 19.78
CA ASP A 311 18.00 -0.77 20.39
C ASP A 311 16.81 -0.13 21.15
N GLY A 312 15.94 -0.97 21.73
CA GLY A 312 14.79 -0.50 22.52
C GLY A 312 15.16 0.31 23.78
N MET A 313 16.44 0.37 24.14
CA MET A 313 17.00 1.12 25.26
C MET A 313 17.78 2.37 24.80
N GLY A 314 17.85 2.63 23.49
CA GLY A 314 18.56 3.77 22.92
C GLY A 314 20.06 3.54 22.69
N ASN A 315 20.57 2.31 22.80
CA ASN A 315 21.99 2.01 22.55
C ASN A 315 22.26 1.71 21.08
N PRO A 316 23.40 2.17 20.51
CA PRO A 316 23.78 1.84 19.14
C PRO A 316 23.92 0.32 18.91
N VAL A 317 23.22 -0.21 17.92
CA VAL A 317 23.38 -1.60 17.47
C VAL A 317 24.57 -1.68 16.51
N ARG A 318 25.60 -2.45 16.88
CA ARG A 318 26.81 -2.65 16.06
C ARG A 318 26.70 -3.90 15.19
N GLY A 319 27.49 -3.96 14.11
CA GLY A 319 27.59 -5.14 13.23
C GLY A 319 26.32 -5.45 12.42
N VAL A 320 25.38 -4.50 12.36
CA VAL A 320 24.11 -4.65 11.65
C VAL A 320 23.92 -3.49 10.68
N ARG A 321 23.56 -3.83 9.45
CA ARG A 321 23.16 -2.87 8.42
C ARG A 321 21.79 -3.27 7.88
N ILE A 322 20.92 -2.29 7.63
CA ILE A 322 19.72 -2.52 6.85
C ILE A 322 19.90 -1.81 5.53
N TRP A 323 19.62 -2.53 4.46
CA TRP A 323 19.58 -1.96 3.13
C TRP A 323 18.30 -2.33 2.42
N HIS A 324 17.85 -1.41 1.59
CA HIS A 324 16.71 -1.59 0.69
C HIS A 324 17.17 -1.47 -0.75
N LEU A 325 16.62 -2.34 -1.59
CA LEU A 325 16.50 -2.09 -3.01
C LEU A 325 15.05 -1.66 -3.25
N GLU A 326 14.87 -0.44 -3.74
CA GLU A 326 13.55 0.15 -3.98
C GLU A 326 13.41 0.51 -5.46
N MET A 327 12.19 0.37 -5.97
CA MET A 327 11.79 1.02 -7.19
C MET A 327 10.98 2.26 -6.82
N MET A 328 11.29 3.39 -7.43
CA MET A 328 10.54 4.63 -7.23
C MET A 328 9.96 5.08 -8.55
N THR A 329 8.75 5.61 -8.51
CA THR A 329 8.08 6.19 -9.68
C THR A 329 8.08 7.71 -9.59
N TRP A 330 8.22 8.37 -10.72
CA TRP A 330 8.36 9.82 -10.82
C TRP A 330 7.64 10.35 -12.04
N HIS A 331 7.30 11.63 -12.00
CA HIS A 331 6.90 12.40 -13.17
C HIS A 331 7.58 13.77 -13.16
N LEU A 332 7.69 14.40 -14.32
CA LEU A 332 8.26 15.73 -14.50
C LEU A 332 7.15 16.73 -14.91
N PRO A 333 6.44 17.34 -13.93
CA PRO A 333 5.54 18.44 -14.21
C PRO A 333 6.37 19.69 -14.49
N GLU A 334 6.35 20.13 -15.75
CA GLU A 334 7.05 21.31 -16.26
C GLU A 334 8.58 21.24 -16.12
N THR A 335 9.13 21.44 -14.91
CA THR A 335 10.57 21.68 -14.69
C THR A 335 11.23 20.91 -13.54
N GLU A 336 10.49 20.40 -12.55
CA GLU A 336 11.07 19.70 -11.40
C GLU A 336 10.48 18.30 -11.23
N TRP A 337 11.34 17.29 -11.13
CA TRP A 337 10.92 15.90 -10.91
C TRP A 337 10.20 15.73 -9.58
N GLN A 338 9.04 15.10 -9.62
CA GLN A 338 8.24 14.76 -8.44
C GLN A 338 8.23 13.25 -8.23
N LEU A 339 8.41 12.85 -6.97
CA LEU A 339 8.29 11.46 -6.55
C LEU A 339 6.82 11.11 -6.36
N ASP A 340 6.34 10.07 -7.03
CA ASP A 340 4.96 9.59 -6.90
C ASP A 340 4.85 8.50 -5.83
N ASN A 341 5.56 7.37 -6.03
CA ASN A 341 5.48 6.21 -5.15
C ASN A 341 6.85 5.57 -4.90
N ARG A 342 6.93 4.78 -3.81
CA ARG A 342 8.09 3.96 -3.46
C ARG A 342 7.65 2.51 -3.23
N PHE A 343 8.34 1.59 -3.88
CA PHE A 343 8.10 0.15 -3.78
C PHE A 343 9.34 -0.55 -3.23
N VAL A 344 9.23 -1.11 -2.03
CA VAL A 344 10.35 -1.84 -1.39
C VAL A 344 10.46 -3.25 -1.99
N LEU A 345 11.29 -3.39 -3.01
CA LEU A 345 11.50 -4.63 -3.76
C LEU A 345 12.15 -5.68 -2.86
N ILE A 346 13.26 -5.28 -2.22
CA ILE A 346 14.05 -6.09 -1.30
C ILE A 346 14.34 -5.24 -0.06
N ARG A 347 14.13 -5.84 1.10
CA ARG A 347 14.57 -5.31 2.39
C ARG A 347 15.39 -6.40 3.04
N HIS A 348 16.61 -6.08 3.41
CA HIS A 348 17.51 -7.03 4.04
C HIS A 348 18.18 -6.42 5.26
N LYS A 349 18.32 -7.24 6.31
CA LYS A 349 19.10 -6.90 7.51
C LYS A 349 20.38 -7.71 7.46
N HIS A 350 21.42 -7.09 6.94
CA HIS A 350 22.75 -7.68 6.82
C HIS A 350 23.42 -7.75 8.20
N GLN A 351 23.90 -8.94 8.54
CA GLN A 351 24.80 -9.15 9.67
C GLN A 351 26.25 -9.18 9.17
N GLU A 352 27.19 -8.70 9.99
CA GLU A 352 28.61 -8.61 9.64
C GLU A 352 29.27 -9.94 9.20
N THR A 353 28.68 -11.08 9.58
CA THR A 353 29.13 -12.43 9.19
C THR A 353 28.59 -12.91 7.85
N GLU A 354 27.61 -12.20 7.26
CA GLU A 354 27.05 -12.55 5.97
C GLU A 354 27.98 -12.18 4.82
N LYS A 355 27.86 -12.94 3.72
CA LYS A 355 28.57 -12.60 2.49
C LYS A 355 27.99 -11.33 1.88
N VAL A 356 28.88 -10.50 1.33
CA VAL A 356 28.51 -9.38 0.47
C VAL A 356 27.80 -9.92 -0.75
N ARG A 357 26.64 -9.35 -1.07
CA ARG A 357 25.85 -9.75 -2.24
C ARG A 357 26.20 -8.87 -3.42
N ARG A 358 26.21 -9.42 -4.62
CA ARG A 358 26.46 -8.64 -5.85
C ARG A 358 25.14 -8.28 -6.52
N LEU A 359 24.95 -6.99 -6.83
CA LEU A 359 23.78 -6.50 -7.55
C LEU A 359 24.03 -6.48 -9.06
N PHE A 360 23.14 -7.09 -9.83
CA PHE A 360 23.14 -7.06 -11.29
C PHE A 360 21.82 -6.53 -11.85
N ALA A 361 21.90 -5.68 -12.86
CA ALA A 361 20.82 -5.45 -13.81
C ALA A 361 20.76 -6.62 -14.78
N VAL A 362 19.57 -7.20 -14.94
CA VAL A 362 19.35 -8.39 -15.79
C VAL A 362 18.18 -8.04 -16.72
N PRO A 363 18.42 -7.53 -17.94
CA PRO A 363 17.37 -7.10 -18.85
C PRO A 363 16.36 -8.19 -19.17
N SER A 364 16.80 -9.45 -19.23
CA SER A 364 15.96 -10.62 -19.54
C SER A 364 14.86 -10.91 -18.50
N ILE A 365 14.94 -10.32 -17.31
CA ILE A 365 13.90 -10.41 -16.27
C ILE A 365 13.14 -9.09 -16.06
N GLY A 366 13.35 -8.11 -16.94
CA GLY A 366 12.49 -6.93 -17.08
C GLY A 366 11.40 -7.14 -18.14
N ALA A 367 10.27 -6.47 -17.98
CA ALA A 367 9.12 -6.56 -18.91
C ALA A 367 8.62 -8.00 -19.20
N VAL A 368 8.71 -8.90 -18.22
CA VAL A 368 8.32 -10.30 -18.38
C VAL A 368 6.81 -10.41 -18.44
N ARG A 369 6.29 -11.28 -19.31
CA ARG A 369 4.86 -11.54 -19.45
C ARG A 369 4.47 -12.87 -18.80
N PRO A 370 3.30 -12.96 -18.12
CA PRO A 370 2.78 -14.22 -17.62
C PRO A 370 2.65 -15.28 -18.74
N GLY A 371 2.80 -16.55 -18.38
CA GLY A 371 2.93 -17.66 -19.31
C GLY A 371 4.38 -17.97 -19.71
N THR A 372 5.32 -17.07 -19.39
CA THR A 372 6.77 -17.30 -19.56
C THR A 372 7.31 -18.02 -18.32
N GLU A 373 7.98 -19.17 -18.52
CA GLU A 373 8.75 -19.81 -17.46
C GLU A 373 10.17 -19.25 -17.43
N LEU A 374 10.53 -18.57 -16.34
CA LEU A 374 11.87 -18.00 -16.18
C LEU A 374 12.86 -19.05 -15.68
N LYS A 375 14.00 -19.18 -16.36
CA LYS A 375 15.13 -20.00 -15.90
C LYS A 375 16.32 -19.08 -15.74
N ILE A 376 16.72 -18.80 -14.51
CA ILE A 376 17.80 -17.87 -14.20
C ILE A 376 19.01 -18.64 -13.71
N ASN A 377 20.14 -18.43 -14.34
CA ASN A 377 21.38 -19.09 -13.99
C ASN A 377 22.57 -18.13 -14.11
N LYS A 378 23.77 -18.63 -13.83
CA LYS A 378 25.00 -17.85 -13.89
C LYS A 378 25.33 -17.36 -15.31
N GLU A 379 25.02 -18.14 -16.35
CA GLU A 379 25.28 -17.78 -17.74
C GLU A 379 24.49 -16.54 -18.17
N ILE A 380 23.23 -16.42 -17.71
CA ILE A 380 22.39 -15.25 -17.97
C ILE A 380 23.01 -13.99 -17.36
N ILE A 381 23.48 -14.08 -16.10
CA ILE A 381 24.11 -12.93 -15.44
C ILE A 381 25.42 -12.54 -16.14
N ASP A 382 26.27 -13.52 -16.43
CA ASP A 382 27.57 -13.27 -17.04
C ASP A 382 27.42 -12.72 -18.48
N GLY A 383 26.39 -13.16 -19.20
CA GLY A 383 26.04 -12.67 -20.54
C GLY A 383 25.51 -11.24 -20.55
N ASP A 384 24.75 -10.83 -19.53
CA ASP A 384 24.14 -9.51 -19.46
C ASP A 384 25.13 -8.39 -19.03
N ARG A 385 26.33 -8.73 -18.54
CA ARG A 385 27.40 -7.82 -18.04
C ARG A 385 26.94 -6.73 -17.06
N GLY A 386 25.70 -6.80 -16.56
CA GLY A 386 24.99 -5.72 -15.88
C GLY A 386 25.37 -5.53 -14.41
N PHE A 387 26.62 -5.80 -14.02
CA PHE A 387 27.06 -5.54 -12.65
C PHE A 387 26.82 -4.06 -12.30
N ILE A 388 26.13 -3.82 -11.19
CA ILE A 388 25.87 -2.47 -10.67
C ILE A 388 26.84 -2.18 -9.52
N GLN A 389 26.77 -2.96 -8.45
CA GLN A 389 27.58 -2.74 -7.24
C GLN A 389 27.57 -3.95 -6.29
N ASP A 390 28.50 -3.93 -5.34
CA ASP A 390 28.45 -4.78 -4.15
C ASP A 390 27.49 -4.18 -3.10
N LEU A 391 26.60 -5.02 -2.57
CA LEU A 391 25.70 -4.71 -1.46
C LEU A 391 26.37 -5.16 -0.17
N LYS A 392 27.09 -4.24 0.45
CA LYS A 392 27.79 -4.40 1.73
C LYS A 392 26.90 -3.95 2.88
#